data_AF-A0A953T6X3-F1
#
_entry.id   AF-A0A953T6X3-F1
#
_cell.length_a   1.000
_cell.length_b   1.000
_cell.length_c   1.000
_cell.angle_alpha   90.00
_cell.angle_beta   90.00
_cell.angle_gamma   90.00
#
_symmetry.space_group_name_H-M   'P 1'
#
loop_
_entity.id
_entity.type
_entity.pdbx_description
1 polymer ?
#
loop_
_entity_poly.entity_id
_entity_poly.type
_entity_poly.pdbx_seq_one_letter_code
_entity_poly.pdbx_strand_id
1 'polypeptide(L)'
;MKITIKTKNMELTDSISDYIEKKIQPLGKFLEKIIPDEEDLANNPIEERKERVEAFIDVGKESTKGLYFAKAQINIPGKNLLITKVTSSKLDEAIDAIKDELQRLIVSYKEKSFAVKKRNVKEAKKDIKLAEEARLNRGSRQRQEGL
;
A
#
# COMPACT_ATOMS: atom_id res chain seq x y z
N MET A 1 1.91 10.00 -9.15
CA MET A 1 2.80 9.82 -7.99
C MET A 1 3.95 10.78 -8.16
N LYS A 2 4.26 11.57 -7.13
CA LYS A 2 5.38 12.51 -7.15
C LYS A 2 6.64 11.80 -6.66
N ILE A 3 7.68 11.74 -7.49
CA ILE A 3 8.95 11.07 -7.16
C ILE A 3 10.01 12.13 -6.86
N THR A 4 10.59 12.06 -5.68
CA THR A 4 11.71 12.90 -5.25
C THR A 4 12.94 12.01 -5.09
N ILE A 5 13.93 12.21 -5.97
CA ILE A 5 15.19 11.46 -5.96
C ILE A 5 16.25 12.28 -5.23
N LYS A 6 16.96 11.63 -4.32
CA LYS A 6 18.11 12.19 -3.59
C LYS A 6 19.29 11.26 -3.77
N THR A 7 20.46 11.83 -4.06
CA THR A 7 21.70 11.06 -4.16
C THR A 7 22.63 11.38 -3.01
N LYS A 8 23.39 10.37 -2.55
CA LYS A 8 24.42 10.52 -1.52
C LYS A 8 25.76 10.02 -2.04
N ASN A 9 26.78 10.89 -1.99
CA ASN A 9 28.13 10.60 -2.46
C ASN A 9 28.18 10.10 -3.91
N MET A 10 27.25 10.58 -4.74
CA MET A 10 27.16 10.27 -6.17
C MET A 10 26.41 11.40 -6.87
N GLU A 11 26.80 11.69 -8.10
CA GLU A 11 26.11 12.66 -8.94
C GLU A 11 24.82 12.06 -9.50
N LEU A 12 23.75 12.84 -9.50
CA LEU A 12 22.51 12.47 -10.16
C LEU A 12 22.65 12.83 -11.65
N THR A 13 22.90 11.84 -12.48
CA THR A 13 22.88 11.98 -13.94
C THR A 13 21.48 11.68 -14.48
N ASP A 14 21.09 12.29 -15.60
CA ASP A 14 19.78 12.08 -16.25
C ASP A 14 19.47 10.60 -16.51
N SER A 15 20.48 9.81 -16.91
CA SER A 15 20.31 8.36 -17.12
C SER A 15 19.85 7.62 -15.86
N ILE A 16 20.30 8.05 -14.68
CA ILE A 16 19.95 7.42 -13.39
C ILE A 16 18.56 7.86 -12.95
N SER A 17 18.21 9.14 -13.11
CA SER A 17 16.85 9.62 -12.81
C SER A 17 15.82 8.92 -13.68
N ASP A 18 16.07 8.82 -14.98
CA ASP A 18 15.18 8.16 -15.93
C ASP A 18 15.03 6.67 -15.62
N TYR A 19 16.13 6.01 -15.23
CA TYR A 19 16.09 4.60 -14.86
C TYR A 19 15.25 4.37 -13.60
N ILE A 20 15.46 5.19 -12.56
CA ILE A 20 14.69 5.12 -11.31
C ILE A 20 13.21 5.39 -11.59
N GLU A 21 12.90 6.44 -12.36
CA GLU A 21 11.54 6.81 -12.68
C GLU A 21 10.84 5.68 -13.46
N LYS A 22 11.48 5.11 -14.48
CA LYS A 22 10.94 4.00 -15.26
C LYS A 22 10.62 2.77 -14.42
N LYS A 23 11.41 2.49 -13.36
CA LYS A 23 11.20 1.34 -12.48
C LYS A 23 10.14 1.59 -11.42
N ILE A 24 9.99 2.83 -10.97
CA ILE A 24 9.11 3.19 -9.85
C ILE A 24 7.72 3.65 -10.32
N GLN A 25 7.60 4.27 -11.50
CA GLN A 25 6.31 4.67 -12.09
C GLN A 25 5.27 3.53 -12.14
N PRO A 26 5.62 2.28 -12.54
CA PRO A 26 4.68 1.16 -12.55
C PRO A 26 4.09 0.83 -11.16
N LEU A 27 4.81 1.15 -10.07
CA LEU A 27 4.31 0.92 -8.70
C LEU A 27 3.08 1.78 -8.38
N GLY A 28 2.92 2.93 -9.05
CA GLY A 28 1.75 3.80 -8.91
C GLY A 28 0.42 3.07 -9.17
N LYS A 29 0.38 2.14 -10.12
CA LYS A 29 -0.83 1.35 -10.44
C LYS A 29 -1.29 0.45 -9.30
N PHE A 30 -0.37 0.01 -8.44
CA PHE A 30 -0.70 -0.81 -7.27
C PHE A 30 -1.20 0.06 -6.11
N LEU A 31 -0.75 1.31 -6.03
CA LEU A 31 -1.15 2.28 -5.00
C LEU A 31 -2.55 2.84 -5.26
N GLU A 32 -2.95 3.05 -6.52
CA GLU A 32 -4.32 3.46 -6.88
C GLU A 32 -5.39 2.54 -6.28
N LYS A 33 -5.10 1.24 -6.16
CA LYS A 33 -6.02 0.24 -5.61
C LYS A 33 -6.06 0.20 -4.06
N ILE A 34 -5.18 0.95 -3.40
CA ILE A 34 -4.99 0.92 -1.94
C ILE A 34 -5.55 2.17 -1.28
N ILE A 35 -5.58 3.31 -1.97
CA ILE A 35 -6.17 4.54 -1.45
C ILE A 35 -7.66 4.26 -1.17
N PRO A 36 -8.12 4.33 0.10
CA PRO A 36 -9.47 3.94 0.46
C PRO A 36 -10.48 4.93 -0.12
N ASP A 37 -11.49 4.40 -0.81
CA ASP A 37 -12.54 5.19 -1.47
C ASP A 37 -13.58 5.81 -0.51
N GLU A 38 -13.59 5.55 0.80
CA GLU A 38 -14.83 5.76 1.58
C GLU A 38 -15.05 7.17 2.18
N GLU A 39 -14.02 7.98 2.44
CA GLU A 39 -14.21 9.35 3.02
C GLU A 39 -13.82 10.51 2.08
N ASP A 40 -13.04 10.26 1.03
CA ASP A 40 -12.58 11.29 0.05
C ASP A 40 -13.49 11.39 -1.21
N LEU A 41 -14.56 10.59 -1.32
CA LEU A 41 -15.48 10.58 -2.48
C LEU A 41 -16.34 11.85 -2.60
N ALA A 42 -16.63 12.52 -1.49
CA ALA A 42 -17.56 13.65 -1.50
C ALA A 42 -16.95 14.95 -2.02
N ASN A 43 -15.62 15.11 -1.92
CA ASN A 43 -14.99 16.43 -2.04
C ASN A 43 -13.88 16.56 -3.09
N ASN A 44 -13.38 15.48 -3.71
CA ASN A 44 -12.24 15.64 -4.63
C ASN A 44 -12.13 14.63 -5.79
N PRO A 45 -11.82 15.08 -7.02
CA PRO A 45 -11.65 14.22 -8.20
C PRO A 45 -10.49 13.22 -8.07
N ILE A 46 -10.61 12.10 -8.78
CA ILE A 46 -9.65 10.98 -8.83
C ILE A 46 -8.24 11.42 -9.26
N GLU A 47 -8.12 12.50 -10.03
CA GLU A 47 -6.85 13.03 -10.55
C GLU A 47 -5.94 13.62 -9.45
N GLU A 48 -6.50 14.37 -8.50
CA GLU A 48 -5.73 14.93 -7.36
C GLU A 48 -5.25 13.85 -6.39
N ARG A 49 -5.88 12.68 -6.37
CA ARG A 49 -5.49 11.56 -5.50
C ARG A 49 -4.14 10.95 -5.92
N LYS A 50 -3.79 11.01 -7.21
CA LYS A 50 -2.52 10.48 -7.74
C LYS A 50 -1.31 11.34 -7.37
N GLU A 51 -1.52 12.61 -7.08
CA GLU A 51 -0.46 13.58 -6.72
C GLU A 51 -0.11 13.55 -5.23
N ARG A 52 -1.03 13.10 -4.37
CA ARG A 52 -0.80 13.02 -2.92
C ARG A 52 0.19 11.93 -2.48
N VAL A 53 0.50 10.98 -3.36
CA VAL A 53 1.48 9.94 -3.07
C VAL A 53 2.87 10.47 -3.40
N GLU A 54 3.69 10.59 -2.37
CA GLU A 54 5.08 11.04 -2.46
C GLU A 54 6.03 9.85 -2.27
N ALA A 55 6.88 9.61 -3.26
CA ALA A 55 7.95 8.62 -3.19
C ALA A 55 9.29 9.35 -3.03
N PHE A 56 9.98 9.08 -1.93
CA PHE A 56 11.34 9.55 -1.66
C PHE A 56 12.31 8.40 -1.91
N ILE A 57 13.28 8.62 -2.78
CA ILE A 57 14.26 7.60 -3.16
C ILE A 57 15.63 8.18 -2.86
N ASP A 58 16.32 7.60 -1.89
CA ASP A 58 17.71 7.93 -1.57
C ASP A 58 18.62 6.86 -2.15
N VAL A 59 19.55 7.24 -3.03
CA VAL A 59 20.51 6.31 -3.63
C VAL A 59 21.93 6.79 -3.40
N GLY A 60 22.87 5.90 -3.12
CA GLY A 60 24.25 6.33 -2.91
C GLY A 60 25.24 5.21 -2.68
N LYS A 61 26.49 5.60 -2.46
CA LYS A 61 27.57 4.67 -2.12
C LYS A 61 27.81 4.67 -0.61
N GLU A 62 27.84 3.48 -0.02
CA GLU A 62 28.13 3.29 1.39
C GLU A 62 29.65 3.41 1.60
N SER A 63 30.06 4.45 2.33
CA SER A 63 31.46 4.86 2.47
C SER A 63 32.34 3.82 3.18
N THR A 64 31.74 2.89 3.92
CA THR A 64 32.47 1.90 4.74
C THR A 64 32.74 0.59 4.03
N LYS A 65 31.96 0.23 3.00
CA LYS A 65 32.03 -1.09 2.33
C LYS A 65 32.15 -1.02 0.82
N GLY A 66 32.10 0.19 0.23
CA GLY A 66 32.14 0.37 -1.22
C GLY A 66 30.91 -0.15 -1.97
N LEU A 67 29.88 -0.61 -1.24
CA LEU A 67 28.61 -1.09 -1.78
C LEU A 67 27.69 0.08 -2.12
N TYR A 68 26.75 -0.15 -3.04
CA TYR A 68 25.67 0.77 -3.33
C TYR A 68 24.49 0.46 -2.42
N PHE A 69 23.86 1.50 -1.90
CA PHE A 69 22.59 1.38 -1.21
C PHE A 69 21.54 2.17 -1.97
N ALA A 70 20.32 1.66 -1.91
CA ALA A 70 19.16 2.44 -2.26
C ALA A 70 18.13 2.29 -1.12
N LYS A 71 17.39 3.35 -0.88
CA LYS A 71 16.35 3.42 0.15
C LYS A 71 15.14 4.08 -0.49
N ALA A 72 13.99 3.47 -0.32
CA ALA A 72 12.74 4.02 -0.80
C ALA A 72 11.75 4.18 0.34
N GLN A 73 11.09 5.33 0.33
CA GLN A 73 10.06 5.70 1.28
C GLN A 73 8.85 6.20 0.50
N ILE A 74 7.72 5.50 0.62
CA ILE A 74 6.47 5.88 -0.03
C ILE A 74 5.50 6.35 1.04
N ASN A 75 5.15 7.63 0.97
CA ASN A 75 4.12 8.23 1.80
C ASN A 75 2.76 8.07 1.11
N ILE A 76 1.85 7.36 1.77
CA ILE A 76 0.48 7.14 1.29
C ILE A 76 -0.46 7.96 2.18
N PRO A 77 -1.23 8.92 1.62
CA PRO A 77 -2.12 9.76 2.39
C PRO A 77 -3.17 8.91 3.12
N GLY A 78 -3.44 9.26 4.38
CA GLY A 78 -4.39 8.55 5.24
C GLY A 78 -3.93 7.19 5.74
N LYS A 79 -2.68 6.79 5.50
CA LYS A 79 -2.16 5.44 5.79
C LYS A 79 -0.70 5.45 6.26
N ASN A 80 -0.17 4.25 6.51
CA ASN A 80 1.19 4.03 6.99
C ASN A 80 2.24 4.32 5.90
N LEU A 81 3.38 4.83 6.35
CA LEU A 81 4.60 5.01 5.56
C LEU A 81 5.23 3.65 5.24
N LEU A 82 5.51 3.38 3.96
CA LEU A 82 6.28 2.20 3.55
C LEU A 82 7.75 2.59 3.39
N ILE A 83 8.65 1.87 4.05
CA ILE A 83 10.09 2.12 4.00
C ILE A 83 10.80 0.80 3.69
N THR A 84 11.72 0.83 2.72
CA THR A 84 12.70 -0.24 2.50
C THR A 84 14.09 0.35 2.27
N LYS A 85 15.12 -0.42 2.63
CA LYS A 85 16.52 -0.17 2.30
C LYS A 85 17.15 -1.47 1.82
N VAL A 86 17.81 -1.42 0.66
CA VAL A 86 18.57 -2.54 0.11
C VAL A 86 20.01 -2.08 -0.16
N THR A 87 20.96 -3.00 0.02
CA THR A 87 22.37 -2.80 -0.30
C THR A 87 22.79 -3.85 -1.33
N SER A 88 23.47 -3.42 -2.40
CA SER A 88 24.01 -4.31 -3.43
C SER A 88 25.39 -3.85 -3.92
N SER A 89 26.10 -4.75 -4.62
CA SER A 89 27.40 -4.47 -5.23
C SER A 89 27.29 -3.54 -6.45
N LYS A 90 26.14 -3.52 -7.13
CA LYS A 90 25.86 -2.62 -8.26
C LYS A 90 24.63 -1.77 -8.00
N LEU A 91 24.63 -0.57 -8.58
CA LEU A 91 23.54 0.39 -8.48
C LEU A 91 22.23 -0.16 -9.06
N ASP A 92 22.30 -0.72 -10.27
CA ASP A 92 21.12 -1.20 -11.00
C ASP A 92 20.43 -2.35 -10.24
N GLU A 93 21.23 -3.26 -9.68
CA GLU A 93 20.73 -4.37 -8.86
C GLU A 93 20.06 -3.87 -7.58
N ALA A 94 20.58 -2.80 -6.96
CA ALA A 94 19.94 -2.20 -5.79
C ALA A 94 18.59 -1.56 -6.13
N ILE A 95 18.47 -0.90 -7.29
CA ILE A 95 17.23 -0.28 -7.76
C ILE A 95 16.19 -1.35 -8.07
N ASP A 96 16.59 -2.42 -8.77
CA ASP A 96 15.70 -3.53 -9.11
C ASP A 96 15.21 -4.28 -7.87
N ALA A 97 16.11 -4.56 -6.93
CA ALA A 97 15.74 -5.20 -5.67
C ALA A 97 14.74 -4.36 -4.85
N ILE A 98 14.91 -3.03 -4.83
CA ILE A 98 13.96 -2.14 -4.16
C ILE A 98 12.60 -2.13 -4.81
N LYS A 99 12.54 -2.14 -6.14
CA LYS A 99 11.27 -2.22 -6.86
C LYS A 99 10.50 -3.46 -6.43
N ASP A 100 11.18 -4.62 -6.38
CA ASP A 100 10.55 -5.88 -6.03
C ASP A 100 10.12 -5.93 -4.54
N GLU A 101 10.95 -5.41 -3.63
CA GLU A 101 10.58 -5.29 -2.22
C GLU A 101 9.40 -4.33 -1.99
N LEU A 102 9.41 -3.16 -2.64
CA LEU A 102 8.30 -2.22 -2.57
C LEU A 102 7.01 -2.85 -3.08
N GLN A 103 7.06 -3.53 -4.23
CA GLN A 103 5.91 -4.23 -4.78
C GLN A 103 5.35 -5.24 -3.77
N ARG A 104 6.23 -6.04 -3.13
CA ARG A 104 5.83 -6.99 -2.09
C ARG A 104 5.19 -6.32 -0.88
N LEU A 105 5.76 -5.21 -0.39
CA LEU A 105 5.23 -4.45 0.74
C LEU A 105 3.84 -3.88 0.43
N ILE A 106 3.67 -3.31 -0.77
CA ILE A 106 2.41 -2.75 -1.26
C ILE A 106 1.33 -3.83 -1.32
N VAL A 107 1.64 -5.01 -1.88
CA VAL A 107 0.70 -6.14 -1.95
C VAL A 107 0.35 -6.67 -0.55
N SER A 108 1.34 -6.91 0.30
CA SER A 108 1.11 -7.42 1.67
C SER A 108 0.26 -6.45 2.49
N TYR A 109 0.50 -5.16 2.34
CA TYR A 109 -0.28 -4.12 3.00
C TYR A 109 -1.77 -4.19 2.59
N LYS A 110 -2.05 -4.33 1.28
CA LYS A 110 -3.41 -4.49 0.76
C LYS A 110 -4.12 -5.71 1.37
N GLU A 111 -3.45 -6.85 1.40
CA GLU A 111 -4.02 -8.10 1.94
C GLU A 111 -4.36 -7.96 3.43
N LYS A 112 -3.49 -7.33 4.21
CA LYS A 112 -3.75 -7.05 5.63
C LYS A 112 -4.99 -6.18 5.81
N SER A 113 -5.12 -5.08 5.06
CA SER A 113 -6.31 -4.21 5.13
C SER A 113 -7.60 -4.96 4.78
N PHE A 114 -7.57 -5.81 3.74
CA PHE A 114 -8.75 -6.59 3.34
C PHE A 114 -9.13 -7.64 4.39
N ALA A 115 -8.14 -8.30 5.00
CA ALA A 115 -8.36 -9.29 6.05
C ALA A 115 -9.04 -8.66 7.29
N VAL A 116 -8.60 -7.47 7.70
CA VAL A 116 -9.20 -6.72 8.81
C VAL A 116 -10.65 -6.34 8.50
N LYS A 117 -10.93 -5.74 7.33
CA LYS A 117 -12.31 -5.41 6.93
C LYS A 117 -13.23 -6.64 6.96
N LYS A 118 -12.75 -7.79 6.45
CA LYS A 118 -13.51 -9.05 6.43
C LYS A 118 -13.79 -9.60 7.83
N ARG A 119 -12.89 -9.39 8.80
CA ARG A 119 -13.11 -9.78 10.20
C ARG A 119 -14.18 -8.91 10.83
N ASN A 120 -14.06 -7.59 10.71
CA ASN A 120 -15.03 -6.65 11.28
C ASN A 120 -16.44 -6.88 10.74
N VAL A 121 -16.60 -7.13 9.43
CA VAL A 121 -17.91 -7.47 8.83
C VAL A 121 -18.47 -8.79 9.39
N LYS A 122 -17.62 -9.78 9.68
CA LYS A 122 -18.07 -11.04 10.29
C LYS A 122 -18.49 -10.85 11.74
N GLU A 123 -17.77 -10.03 12.49
CA GLU A 123 -18.12 -9.68 13.87
C GLU A 123 -19.44 -8.92 13.92
N ALA A 124 -19.59 -7.86 13.13
CA ALA A 124 -20.86 -7.14 13.01
C ALA A 124 -22.03 -8.05 12.62
N LYS A 125 -21.84 -9.00 11.67
CA LYS A 125 -22.87 -9.99 11.32
C LYS A 125 -23.20 -10.95 12.46
N LYS A 126 -22.22 -11.32 13.29
CA LYS A 126 -22.44 -12.15 14.49
C LYS A 126 -23.23 -11.35 15.51
N ASP A 127 -22.87 -10.10 15.76
CA ASP A 127 -23.52 -9.23 16.73
C ASP A 127 -24.97 -8.96 16.33
N ILE A 128 -25.23 -8.62 15.06
CA ILE A 128 -26.59 -8.49 14.51
C ILE A 128 -27.39 -9.79 14.66
N LYS A 129 -26.76 -10.96 14.48
CA LYS A 129 -27.43 -12.26 14.63
C LYS A 129 -27.67 -12.63 16.11
N LEU A 130 -26.86 -12.13 17.03
CA LEU A 130 -26.94 -12.40 18.46
C LEU A 130 -27.86 -11.40 19.18
N ALA A 131 -28.07 -10.22 18.59
CA ALA A 131 -28.97 -9.19 19.10
C ALA A 131 -30.37 -9.72 19.36
N GLU A 132 -30.94 -9.28 20.48
CA GLU A 132 -32.24 -9.72 21.00
C GLU A 132 -33.40 -9.39 20.05
N GLU A 133 -33.31 -8.25 19.35
CA GLU A 133 -34.24 -7.81 18.30
C GLU A 133 -34.29 -8.78 17.10
N ALA A 134 -33.17 -9.43 16.76
CA ALA A 134 -33.12 -10.43 15.68
C ALA A 134 -33.72 -11.79 16.10
N ARG A 135 -33.94 -12.01 17.40
CA ARG A 135 -34.60 -13.21 17.96
C ARG A 135 -36.13 -13.06 18.01
N LEU A 136 -36.63 -11.84 18.22
CA LEU A 136 -38.06 -11.52 18.35
C LEU A 136 -38.89 -11.82 17.08
N ASN A 137 -38.28 -11.81 15.89
CA ASN A 137 -38.97 -12.08 14.62
C ASN A 137 -38.91 -13.54 14.14
N ARG A 138 -38.35 -14.46 14.93
CA ARG A 138 -38.51 -15.91 14.68
C ARG A 138 -39.86 -16.36 15.23
N GLY A 139 -40.91 -15.94 14.55
CA GLY A 139 -42.27 -16.43 14.79
C GLY A 139 -42.27 -17.95 14.94
N SER A 140 -42.93 -18.41 16.00
CA SER A 140 -43.21 -19.81 16.26
C SER A 140 -43.73 -20.47 14.98
N ARG A 141 -42.90 -21.31 14.35
CA ARG A 141 -43.39 -22.26 13.36
C ARG A 141 -44.26 -23.26 14.12
N GLN A 142 -45.55 -22.94 14.28
CA GLN A 142 -46.54 -23.93 14.66
C GLN A 142 -46.56 -24.98 13.56
N ARG A 143 -45.95 -26.14 13.85
CA ARG A 143 -46.18 -27.34 13.05
C ARG A 143 -47.63 -27.75 13.31
N GLN A 144 -48.51 -27.55 12.33
CA GLN A 144 -49.77 -28.28 12.32
C GLN A 144 -49.41 -29.73 12.02
N GLU A 145 -49.26 -30.54 13.06
CA GLU A 145 -49.37 -31.99 12.93
C GLU A 145 -50.83 -32.28 12.57
N GLY A 146 -51.06 -32.78 11.36
CA GLY A 146 -52.39 -33.09 10.84
C GLY A 146 -53.06 -34.21 11.61
N LEU A 147 -54.37 -34.06 11.81
CA LEU A 147 -55.30 -35.03 12.39
C LEU A 147 -55.30 -36.39 11.67
#